data_AF-A0A353DE93-F1
#
_entry.id   AF-A0A353DE93-F1
#
_cell.length_a   1.000
_cell.length_b   1.000
_cell.length_c   1.000
_cell.angle_alpha   90.00
_cell.angle_beta   90.00
_cell.angle_gamma   90.00
#
_symmetry.space_group_name_H-M   'P 1'
#
loop_
_entity.id
_entity.type
_entity.pdbx_description
1 polymer ?
#
loop_
_entity_poly.entity_id
_entity_poly.type
_entity_poly.pdbx_seq_one_letter_code
_entity_poly.pdbx_strand_id
1 'polypeptide(L)'
;RLERDTNFLSATSHRYAFEVVVDEETRAESELFKTLAYEVVFLSPQLKQLEHKGSYMLRRLWELLEKRYVFGEAIDGQDFQLLNEADSQEIDECETPAQRARLVCDHLAGMTDGYAARTFRRLFEPGFGSIGDLVG
;
A
#
# COMPACT_ATOMS: atom_id res chain seq x y z
N ARG A 1 -18.81 -23.06 -12.56
CA ARG A 1 -18.39 -23.96 -13.67
C ARG A 1 -17.31 -23.27 -14.51
N LEU A 2 -16.46 -23.98 -15.24
CA LEU A 2 -15.51 -23.35 -16.16
C LEU A 2 -16.04 -23.44 -17.58
N GLU A 3 -16.03 -22.32 -18.31
CA GLU A 3 -16.33 -22.29 -19.75
C GLU A 3 -15.11 -21.82 -20.52
N ARG A 4 -14.96 -22.29 -21.76
CA ARG A 4 -13.82 -21.92 -22.60
C ARG A 4 -14.05 -20.53 -23.17
N ASP A 5 -13.11 -19.62 -22.94
CA ASP A 5 -13.13 -18.27 -23.49
C ASP A 5 -12.14 -18.14 -24.67
N THR A 6 -12.54 -17.43 -25.71
CA THR A 6 -11.71 -17.15 -26.89
C THR A 6 -11.43 -15.65 -26.97
N ASN A 7 -10.17 -15.29 -26.72
CA ASN A 7 -9.67 -13.92 -26.70
C ASN A 7 -8.40 -13.79 -27.55
N PHE A 8 -7.85 -12.58 -27.59
CA PHE A 8 -6.69 -12.24 -28.44
C PHE A 8 -5.41 -13.03 -28.11
N LEU A 9 -5.33 -13.68 -26.95
CA LEU A 9 -4.19 -14.52 -26.53
C LEU A 9 -4.42 -16.01 -26.76
N SER A 10 -5.63 -16.43 -27.15
CA SER A 10 -6.00 -17.85 -27.27
C SER A 10 -5.15 -18.63 -28.27
N ALA A 11 -4.55 -17.96 -29.27
CA ALA A 11 -3.64 -18.59 -30.23
C ALA A 11 -2.19 -18.77 -29.71
N THR A 12 -1.84 -18.11 -28.60
CA THR A 12 -0.47 -18.05 -28.08
C THR A 12 -0.34 -18.67 -26.69
N SER A 13 -1.40 -18.68 -25.89
CA SER A 13 -1.36 -19.21 -24.53
C SER A 13 -2.72 -19.75 -24.07
N HIS A 14 -2.69 -20.81 -23.24
CA HIS A 14 -3.87 -21.33 -22.54
C HIS A 14 -4.17 -20.64 -21.21
N ARG A 15 -3.34 -19.68 -20.76
CA ARG A 15 -3.48 -19.02 -19.45
C ARG A 15 -4.84 -18.34 -19.24
N TYR A 16 -5.46 -17.88 -20.33
CA TYR A 16 -6.76 -17.21 -20.34
C TYR A 16 -7.79 -17.99 -21.16
N ALA A 17 -7.65 -19.31 -21.27
CA ALA A 17 -8.54 -20.13 -22.08
C ALA A 17 -9.86 -20.47 -21.39
N PHE A 18 -10.02 -20.15 -20.11
CA PHE A 18 -11.20 -20.50 -19.33
C PHE A 18 -11.64 -19.35 -18.43
N GLU A 19 -12.95 -19.15 -18.35
CA GLU A 19 -13.59 -18.23 -17.42
C GLU A 19 -14.41 -19.02 -16.40
N VAL A 20 -14.44 -18.52 -15.15
CA VAL A 20 -15.34 -19.03 -14.12
C VAL A 20 -16.73 -18.45 -14.37
N VAL A 21 -17.64 -19.31 -14.80
CA VAL A 21 -19.06 -18.97 -14.88
C VAL A 21 -19.73 -19.30 -13.55
N VAL A 22 -20.12 -18.24 -12.87
CA VAL A 22 -20.93 -18.28 -11.64
C VAL A 22 -22.39 -18.26 -12.06
N ASP A 23 -23.18 -19.17 -11.50
CA ASP A 23 -24.62 -19.21 -11.69
C ASP A 23 -25.28 -17.95 -11.09
N GLU A 24 -26.40 -17.56 -11.69
CA GLU A 24 -27.03 -16.28 -11.35
C GLU A 24 -27.59 -16.28 -9.91
N GLU A 25 -28.03 -17.45 -9.41
CA GLU A 25 -28.49 -17.60 -8.03
C GLU A 25 -27.36 -17.38 -7.03
N THR A 26 -26.21 -18.04 -7.20
CA THR A 26 -25.00 -17.83 -6.38
C THR A 26 -24.50 -16.39 -6.47
N ARG A 27 -24.57 -15.77 -7.66
CA ARG A 27 -24.21 -14.37 -7.82
C ARG A 27 -25.14 -13.47 -7.00
N ALA A 28 -26.45 -13.67 -7.11
CA ALA A 28 -27.44 -12.90 -6.36
C ALA A 28 -27.27 -13.05 -4.84
N GLU A 29 -27.02 -14.27 -4.36
CA GLU A 29 -26.73 -14.54 -2.95
C GLU A 29 -25.44 -13.83 -2.49
N SER A 30 -24.37 -13.90 -3.29
CA SER A 30 -23.12 -13.20 -2.99
C SER A 30 -23.30 -11.69 -2.91
N GLU A 31 -24.07 -11.10 -3.82
CA GLU A 31 -24.38 -9.66 -3.80
C GLU A 31 -25.20 -9.26 -2.56
N LEU A 32 -26.13 -10.11 -2.12
CA LEU A 32 -26.83 -9.89 -0.86
C LEU A 32 -25.86 -9.86 0.33
N PHE A 33 -24.93 -10.82 0.42
CA PHE A 33 -23.92 -10.83 1.49
C PHE A 33 -22.97 -9.65 1.43
N LYS A 34 -22.54 -9.22 0.24
CA LYS A 34 -21.71 -8.01 0.08
C LYS A 34 -22.45 -6.76 0.54
N THR A 35 -23.73 -6.64 0.20
CA THR A 35 -24.57 -5.52 0.63
C THR A 35 -24.68 -5.48 2.15
N LEU A 36 -24.98 -6.62 2.78
CA LEU A 36 -25.07 -6.72 4.23
C LEU A 36 -23.73 -6.44 4.92
N ALA A 37 -22.62 -6.98 4.41
CA ALA A 37 -21.29 -6.69 4.93
C ALA A 37 -20.95 -5.19 4.79
N TYR A 38 -21.33 -4.56 3.69
CA TYR A 38 -21.12 -3.14 3.49
C TYR A 38 -21.89 -2.30 4.50
N GLU A 39 -23.19 -2.51 4.62
CA GLU A 39 -24.06 -1.71 5.46
C GLU A 39 -23.80 -1.91 6.95
N VAL A 40 -23.52 -3.15 7.38
CA VAL A 40 -23.39 -3.49 8.80
C VAL A 40 -21.94 -3.38 9.29
N VAL A 41 -20.97 -3.79 8.46
CA VAL A 41 -19.56 -3.88 8.86
C VAL A 41 -18.76 -2.70 8.31
N PHE A 42 -18.78 -2.45 6.99
CA PHE A 42 -17.91 -1.43 6.39
C PHE A 42 -18.31 0.01 6.69
N LEU A 43 -19.59 0.26 6.96
CA LEU A 43 -20.09 1.55 7.42
C LEU A 43 -20.03 1.73 8.95
N SER A 44 -19.56 0.73 9.70
CA SER A 44 -19.46 0.84 11.15
C SER A 44 -18.47 1.95 11.56
N PRO A 45 -18.77 2.75 12.60
CA PRO A 45 -17.89 3.83 13.06
C PRO A 45 -16.48 3.36 13.40
N GLN A 46 -16.34 2.18 14.02
CA GLN A 46 -15.07 1.62 14.44
C GLN A 46 -14.18 1.33 13.23
N LEU A 47 -14.74 0.75 12.16
CA LEU A 47 -13.95 0.50 10.96
C LEU A 47 -13.59 1.80 10.25
N LYS A 48 -14.51 2.77 10.16
CA LYS A 48 -14.19 4.08 9.57
C LYS A 48 -13.08 4.82 10.32
N GLN A 49 -13.05 4.71 11.65
CA GLN A 49 -11.94 5.25 12.45
C GLN A 49 -10.62 4.56 12.13
N LEU A 50 -10.63 3.23 11.95
CA LEU A 50 -9.44 2.48 11.56
C LEU A 50 -8.95 2.83 10.15
N GLU A 51 -9.86 2.93 9.18
CA GLU A 51 -9.56 3.40 7.81
C GLU A 51 -8.96 4.80 7.81
N HIS A 52 -9.55 5.72 8.59
CA HIS A 52 -9.02 7.09 8.73
C HIS A 52 -7.62 7.09 9.34
N LYS A 53 -7.39 6.30 10.39
CA LYS A 53 -6.08 6.19 11.03
C LYS A 53 -5.02 5.64 10.07
N GLY A 54 -5.35 4.59 9.32
CA GLY A 54 -4.46 4.02 8.30
C GLY A 54 -4.14 5.02 7.19
N SER A 55 -5.15 5.71 6.67
CA SER A 55 -4.99 6.76 5.65
C SER A 55 -4.13 7.91 6.14
N TYR A 56 -4.33 8.35 7.39
CA TYR A 56 -3.53 9.41 8.00
C TYR A 56 -2.06 9.00 8.10
N MET A 57 -1.81 7.79 8.61
CA MET A 57 -0.46 7.25 8.75
C MET A 57 0.28 7.19 7.42
N LEU A 58 -0.32 6.58 6.38
CA LEU A 58 0.31 6.45 5.07
C LEU A 58 0.56 7.81 4.41
N ARG A 59 -0.37 8.76 4.55
CA ARG A 59 -0.19 10.12 4.02
C ARG A 59 0.99 10.83 4.65
N ARG A 60 1.15 10.75 5.97
CA ARG A 60 2.28 11.39 6.68
C ARG A 60 3.63 10.76 6.31
N LEU A 61 3.66 9.44 6.16
CA LEU A 61 4.85 8.74 5.65
C LEU A 61 5.17 9.18 4.22
N TRP A 62 4.17 9.26 3.35
CA TRP A 62 4.32 9.78 1.99
C TRP A 62 4.88 11.19 1.98
N GLU A 63 4.26 12.14 2.68
CA GLU A 63 4.70 13.55 2.71
C GLU A 63 6.17 13.69 3.14
N LEU A 64 6.60 12.90 4.12
CA LEU A 64 7.99 12.89 4.58
C LEU A 64 8.94 12.31 3.52
N LEU A 65 8.61 11.15 2.95
CA LEU A 65 9.45 10.47 1.96
C LEU A 65 9.45 11.21 0.62
N GLU A 66 8.35 11.82 0.21
CA GLU A 66 8.24 12.65 -0.99
C GLU A 66 9.19 13.83 -0.89
N LYS A 67 9.12 14.57 0.21
CA LYS A 67 10.01 15.69 0.48
C LYS A 67 11.48 15.26 0.38
N ARG A 68 11.84 14.17 1.06
CA ARG A 68 13.23 13.68 1.11
C ARG A 68 13.71 13.10 -0.21
N TYR A 69 12.97 12.17 -0.81
CA TYR A 69 13.45 11.29 -1.87
C TYR A 69 12.92 11.65 -3.25
N VAL A 70 11.74 12.27 -3.36
CA VAL A 70 11.20 12.70 -4.66
C VAL A 70 11.75 14.06 -5.04
N PHE A 71 11.67 15.02 -4.12
CA PHE A 71 12.10 16.39 -4.35
C PHE A 71 13.53 16.68 -3.89
N GLY A 72 14.16 15.78 -3.11
CA GLY A 72 15.53 15.98 -2.63
C GLY A 72 15.66 17.14 -1.64
N GLU A 73 14.57 17.49 -0.96
CA GLU A 73 14.56 18.61 -0.01
C GLU A 73 15.09 18.20 1.35
N ALA A 74 15.83 19.11 1.99
CA ALA A 74 16.22 18.94 3.38
C ALA A 74 15.01 19.02 4.32
N ILE A 75 15.02 18.18 5.35
CA ILE A 75 14.04 18.20 6.44
C ILE A 75 14.74 18.85 7.63
N ASP A 76 14.19 19.97 8.11
CA ASP A 76 14.77 20.73 9.22
C ASP A 76 16.26 21.08 9.03
N GLY A 77 16.63 21.36 7.78
CA GLY A 77 18.00 21.73 7.39
C GLY A 77 18.97 20.55 7.29
N GLN A 78 18.48 19.31 7.39
CA GLN A 78 19.29 18.09 7.32
C GLN A 78 18.81 17.16 6.22
N ASP A 79 19.75 16.38 5.71
CA ASP A 79 19.49 15.24 4.85
C ASP A 79 19.41 13.98 5.73
N PHE A 80 18.19 13.47 5.97
CA PHE A 80 17.98 12.26 6.76
C PHE A 80 17.91 11.02 5.88
N GLN A 81 18.66 10.00 6.26
CA GLN A 81 18.55 8.65 5.71
C GLN A 81 17.42 7.89 6.43
N LEU A 82 16.22 7.91 5.84
CA LEU A 82 15.00 7.32 6.42
C LEU A 82 14.71 5.91 5.90
N LEU A 83 15.13 5.62 4.67
CA LEU A 83 15.08 4.30 4.05
C LEU A 83 16.43 3.58 4.18
N ASN A 84 16.45 2.29 3.85
CA ASN A 84 17.70 1.55 3.79
C ASN A 84 18.57 2.07 2.62
N GLU A 85 19.85 1.71 2.64
CA GLU A 85 20.82 2.24 1.67
C GLU A 85 20.56 1.78 0.23
N ALA A 86 20.13 0.53 0.04
CA ALA A 86 19.81 0.01 -1.28
C ALA A 86 18.61 0.75 -1.90
N ASP A 87 17.52 0.90 -1.16
CA ASP A 87 16.32 1.63 -1.61
C ASP A 87 16.65 3.10 -1.91
N SER A 88 17.45 3.74 -1.05
CA SER A 88 17.82 5.14 -1.22
C SER A 88 18.67 5.34 -2.48
N GLN A 89 19.65 4.46 -2.70
CA GLN A 89 20.52 4.52 -3.87
C GLN A 89 19.71 4.31 -5.17
N GLU A 90 18.81 3.33 -5.20
CA GLU A 90 17.96 3.06 -6.36
C GLU A 90 17.08 4.28 -6.71
N ILE A 91 16.57 4.99 -5.69
CA ILE A 91 15.81 6.22 -5.89
C ILE A 91 16.70 7.35 -6.41
N ASP A 92 17.90 7.52 -5.86
CA ASP A 92 18.83 8.59 -6.26
C ASP A 92 19.32 8.41 -7.72
N GLU A 93 19.42 7.16 -8.20
CA GLU A 93 19.76 6.82 -9.59
C GLU A 93 18.65 7.18 -10.59
N CYS A 94 17.43 7.46 -10.14
CA CYS A 94 16.32 7.85 -11.02
C CYS A 94 16.46 9.29 -11.53
N GLU A 95 16.19 9.48 -12.82
CA GLU A 95 16.33 10.77 -13.51
C GLU A 95 15.16 11.72 -13.25
N THR A 96 13.94 11.18 -13.05
CA THR A 96 12.72 11.99 -12.95
C THR A 96 12.04 11.86 -11.58
N PRO A 97 11.37 12.93 -11.09
CA PRO A 97 10.56 12.86 -9.88
C PRO A 97 9.47 11.78 -9.95
N ALA A 98 8.91 11.51 -11.13
CA ALA A 98 7.90 10.49 -11.33
C ALA A 98 8.45 9.06 -11.08
N GLN A 99 9.67 8.77 -11.54
CA GLN A 99 10.33 7.48 -11.26
C GLN A 99 10.63 7.33 -9.77
N ARG A 100 11.14 8.39 -9.12
CA ARG A 100 11.39 8.40 -7.67
C ARG A 100 10.11 8.18 -6.86
N ALA A 101 9.05 8.90 -7.22
CA ALA A 101 7.73 8.75 -6.62
C ALA A 101 7.18 7.33 -6.76
N ARG A 102 7.44 6.67 -7.89
CA ARG A 102 7.04 5.28 -8.11
C ARG A 102 7.71 4.33 -7.13
N LEU A 103 9.03 4.45 -6.95
CA LEU A 103 9.78 3.61 -6.00
C LEU A 103 9.35 3.87 -4.55
N VAL A 104 9.10 5.14 -4.18
CA VAL A 104 8.54 5.47 -2.85
C VAL A 104 7.15 4.82 -2.66
N CYS A 105 6.29 4.87 -3.69
CA CYS A 105 4.99 4.18 -3.66
C CYS A 105 5.15 2.67 -3.50
N ASP A 106 6.09 2.05 -4.22
CA ASP A 106 6.33 0.61 -4.15
C ASP A 106 6.86 0.20 -2.78
N HIS A 107 7.74 1.01 -2.17
CA HIS A 107 8.18 0.82 -0.79
C HIS A 107 7.01 0.91 0.20
N LEU A 108 6.15 1.95 0.11
CA LEU A 108 4.98 2.11 0.98
C LEU A 108 3.96 0.99 0.81
N ALA A 109 3.68 0.58 -0.43
CA ALA A 109 2.75 -0.51 -0.74
C ALA A 109 3.29 -1.89 -0.32
N GLY A 110 4.62 -2.04 -0.26
CA GLY A 110 5.29 -3.24 0.24
C GLY A 110 5.27 -3.38 1.77
N MET A 111 4.85 -2.35 2.51
CA MET A 111 4.76 -2.43 3.96
C MET A 111 3.60 -3.32 4.41
N THR A 112 3.84 -4.15 5.41
CA THR A 112 2.74 -4.75 6.19
C THR A 112 2.15 -3.72 7.15
N ASP A 113 0.88 -3.88 7.54
CA ASP A 113 0.22 -3.00 8.53
C ASP A 113 1.06 -2.80 9.79
N GLY A 114 1.64 -3.88 10.32
CA GLY A 114 2.49 -3.84 11.51
C GLY A 114 3.79 -3.08 11.30
N TYR A 115 4.40 -3.19 10.11
CA TYR A 115 5.59 -2.43 9.76
C TYR A 115 5.28 -0.94 9.58
N ALA A 116 4.25 -0.60 8.79
CA ALA A 116 3.82 0.79 8.59
C ALA A 116 3.48 1.48 9.92
N ALA A 117 2.74 0.79 10.79
CA ALA A 117 2.43 1.27 12.14
C ALA A 117 3.68 1.55 12.96
N ARG A 118 4.64 0.62 13.03
CA ARG A 118 5.88 0.82 13.79
C ARG A 118 6.73 1.97 13.23
N THR A 119 6.88 2.04 11.91
CA THR A 119 7.63 3.10 11.24
C THR A 119 7.02 4.47 11.51
N PHE A 120 5.70 4.60 11.38
CA PHE A 120 5.00 5.84 11.69
C PHE A 120 5.22 6.29 13.13
N ARG A 121 5.07 5.38 14.11
CA ARG A 121 5.29 5.75 15.52
C ARG A 121 6.72 6.21 15.78
N ARG A 122 7.72 5.51 15.23
CA ARG A 122 9.14 5.89 15.38
C ARG A 122 9.44 7.29 14.85
N LEU A 123 8.74 7.72 13.81
CA LEU A 123 9.00 8.99 13.13
C LEU A 123 8.17 10.15 13.70
N PHE A 124 6.95 9.89 14.18
CA PHE A 124 5.98 10.94 14.49
C PHE A 124 5.47 10.92 15.94
N GLU A 125 5.69 9.86 16.72
CA GLU A 125 5.24 9.78 18.11
C GLU A 125 6.41 9.98 19.08
N PRO A 126 6.43 11.09 19.85
CA PRO A 126 7.46 11.30 20.85
C PRO A 126 7.47 10.19 21.90
N GLY A 127 8.67 9.66 22.21
CA GLY A 127 8.85 8.61 23.21
C GLY A 127 8.69 7.17 22.69
N PHE A 128 8.39 6.98 21.41
CA PHE A 128 8.42 5.66 20.75
C PHE A 128 9.68 5.51 19.88
N GLY A 129 10.47 4.46 20.07
CA GLY A 129 11.71 4.24 19.31
C GLY A 129 12.95 4.81 19.99
N SER A 130 13.14 4.44 21.26
CA SER A 130 14.44 4.66 21.94
C SER A 130 15.53 3.85 21.24
N ILE A 131 16.80 4.25 21.38
CA ILE A 131 17.94 3.43 20.95
C ILE A 131 17.85 2.00 21.52
N GLY A 132 17.28 1.83 22.72
CA GLY A 132 17.05 0.51 23.32
C GLY A 132 16.11 -0.39 22.52
N ASP A 133 15.20 0.18 21.72
CA ASP A 133 14.26 -0.57 20.88
C ASP A 133 14.89 -1.00 19.54
N LEU A 134 16.10 -0.55 19.23
CA LEU A 134 16.84 -0.90 18.00
C LEU A 134 17.78 -2.10 18.18
N VAL A 135 18.03 -2.51 19.43
CA VAL A 135 18.99 -3.56 19.78
C VAL A 135 18.30 -4.80 20.38
N GLY A 136 16.96 -4.88 20.28
CA GLY A 136 16.14 -6.00 20.76
C GLY A 136 15.61 -6.88 19.64
#